data_AF-A0A7M2X2E0-F1
#
_entry.id   AF-A0A7M2X2E0-F1
#
_cell.length_a   1.000
_cell.length_b   1.000
_cell.length_c   1.000
_cell.angle_alpha   90.00
_cell.angle_beta   90.00
_cell.angle_gamma   90.00
#
_symmetry.space_group_name_H-M   'P 1'
#
loop_
_entity.id
_entity.type
_entity.pdbx_description
1 polymer ?
#
loop_
_entity_poly.entity_id
_entity_poly.type
_entity_poly.pdbx_seq_one_letter_code
_entity_poly.pdbx_strand_id
1 'polypeptide(L)'
;MKKFSRIAAFVALAAGLFAGHASAEVKLERGKDRIDVPAVGSGLCLHNLFQSGMVLQRDKPIRVWGWAEPGEKVTVSFGEKTQATVAAADRAWRVELPAEPANGDPRRLVVQGQATKIELEDVLVGDVWLLGGQSNMEFEIAKVEGGQLEIVSANFKNIRLFTVPHQNGPDPKSSFPLMYQWSDWSSQHFRQGYWDVCTPQTVREMSAIGYVFARRIHMATQIPIGVIDASRGGTCIETWTPTEVLNSINTPEVKSKLAEWGEKVAAFDPQKDLDDRVKRFNERQARLKAQGQEVPANAAPPTDLLPGPAMDMNRPGNCYASMIAPIVGLQIKGAIWHQGYNNAFEPNGHVLYAQVFPKMIGAWRAAFNDPQMPFGIISQETEGDPQDRADYLEKMANEGIYIREVHFKTFLDFLKAGDKNVGYASSFDQRRSWYHPQIKIPVGERVARWALATQYGMAKQIRWMPPMLKEVRIEEGRITLQLDSPAGPYNDGPIEGFVIAGADGRFQLARAEWLTVDKDKQNKPQQDRTAIVLTSPLVPEPKYFRHAWGRNPLANLKSMDLTDLPFPTWRNDSWTIADMYENYAGKKPAKPGVLDRGEQAALTKALRADDLKRCIAEAKELLKANGM
;
A
#
# COMPACT_ATOMS: atom_id res chain seq x y z
N MET A 1 62.99 42.46 -19.76
CA MET A 1 61.79 42.48 -18.90
C MET A 1 60.66 41.71 -19.59
N LYS A 2 60.26 40.55 -19.08
CA LYS A 2 58.86 40.21 -18.71
C LYS A 2 58.81 38.78 -18.16
N LYS A 3 58.11 38.68 -17.03
CA LYS A 3 58.13 37.60 -16.04
C LYS A 3 57.04 36.56 -16.31
N PHE A 4 57.31 35.36 -15.79
CA PHE A 4 56.40 34.28 -15.38
C PHE A 4 55.10 34.75 -14.69
N SER A 5 54.00 33.98 -14.85
CA SER A 5 53.35 33.20 -13.77
C SER A 5 51.95 32.69 -14.16
N ARG A 6 51.63 31.49 -13.64
CA ARG A 6 50.42 30.64 -13.74
C ARG A 6 49.13 31.27 -13.17
N ILE A 7 47.95 30.78 -13.58
CA ILE A 7 46.83 30.29 -12.73
C ILE A 7 45.73 29.61 -13.59
N ALA A 8 45.13 28.58 -12.97
CA ALA A 8 44.11 27.58 -13.35
C ALA A 8 42.76 28.13 -13.89
N ALA A 9 42.11 27.50 -14.88
CA ALA A 9 41.13 26.39 -14.83
C ALA A 9 39.74 26.75 -14.27
N PHE A 10 38.67 26.72 -15.10
CA PHE A 10 37.56 25.75 -15.04
C PHE A 10 36.52 25.99 -16.16
N VAL A 11 35.83 24.92 -16.49
CA VAL A 11 34.96 24.61 -17.64
C VAL A 11 33.55 25.21 -17.51
N ALA A 12 32.95 25.61 -18.64
CA ALA A 12 31.50 25.63 -18.81
C ALA A 12 31.14 24.86 -20.09
N LEU A 13 30.66 23.62 -19.92
CA LEU A 13 30.04 22.82 -20.96
C LEU A 13 28.59 22.61 -20.54
N ALA A 14 27.65 23.25 -21.24
CA ALA A 14 26.23 22.97 -21.14
C ALA A 14 25.62 23.12 -22.54
N ALA A 15 25.55 22.01 -23.27
CA ALA A 15 24.73 21.88 -24.47
C ALA A 15 24.47 20.39 -24.77
N GLY A 16 23.19 20.02 -24.83
CA GLY A 16 22.67 18.92 -25.65
C GLY A 16 22.99 17.48 -25.22
N LEU A 17 22.04 16.82 -24.57
CA LEU A 17 22.00 15.36 -24.47
C LEU A 17 20.72 14.83 -25.15
N PHE A 18 20.78 14.70 -26.47
CA PHE A 18 20.12 13.64 -27.24
C PHE A 18 20.94 13.37 -28.50
N ALA A 19 22.03 12.61 -28.34
CA ALA A 19 22.69 11.85 -29.39
C ALA A 19 23.56 10.80 -28.69
N GLY A 20 23.29 9.52 -28.96
CA GLY A 20 23.96 8.38 -28.34
C GLY A 20 25.48 8.55 -28.31
N HIS A 21 26.01 8.74 -27.11
CA HIS A 21 27.40 8.49 -26.79
C HIS A 21 27.38 7.38 -25.76
N ALA A 22 28.00 6.24 -26.10
CA ALA A 22 28.39 5.24 -25.14
C ALA A 22 29.40 5.88 -24.17
N SER A 23 28.90 6.59 -23.16
CA SER A 23 29.69 6.85 -21.95
C SER A 23 29.93 5.48 -21.33
N ALA A 24 31.19 5.13 -21.07
CA ALA A 24 31.53 3.92 -20.33
C ALA A 24 30.61 3.83 -19.10
N GLU A 25 29.71 2.84 -19.05
CA GLU A 25 28.78 2.67 -17.94
C GLU A 25 29.62 2.54 -16.66
N VAL A 26 29.54 3.57 -15.81
CA VAL A 26 30.14 3.47 -14.48
C VAL A 26 29.39 2.37 -13.75
N LYS A 27 30.06 1.22 -13.58
CA LYS A 27 29.50 0.05 -12.93
C LYS A 27 29.04 0.42 -11.52
N LEU A 28 27.76 0.24 -11.24
CA LEU A 28 27.20 0.52 -9.92
C LEU A 28 27.79 -0.46 -8.89
N GLU A 29 28.27 0.08 -7.77
CA GLU A 29 28.81 -0.73 -6.68
C GLU A 29 27.68 -1.38 -5.90
N ARG A 30 27.72 -2.71 -5.79
CA ARG A 30 26.78 -3.49 -4.97
C ARG A 30 26.74 -2.94 -3.53
N GLY A 31 25.53 -2.68 -3.03
CA GLY A 31 25.32 -2.21 -1.66
C GLY A 31 25.50 -0.70 -1.45
N LYS A 32 25.76 0.09 -2.50
CA LYS A 32 25.91 1.54 -2.39
C LYS A 32 24.98 2.28 -3.35
N ASP A 33 24.31 3.29 -2.83
CA ASP A 33 23.53 4.21 -3.64
C ASP A 33 24.44 5.12 -4.47
N ARG A 34 23.99 5.46 -5.68
CA ARG A 34 24.62 6.49 -6.52
C ARG A 34 23.70 7.70 -6.60
N ILE A 35 24.14 8.84 -6.05
CA ILE A 35 23.42 10.11 -6.16
C ILE A 35 23.90 10.82 -7.42
N ASP A 36 22.99 11.05 -8.36
CA ASP A 36 23.28 11.76 -9.61
C ASP A 36 23.02 13.27 -9.44
N VAL A 37 21.95 13.63 -8.72
CA VAL A 37 21.60 15.02 -8.43
C VAL A 37 21.24 15.16 -6.95
N PRO A 38 21.80 16.14 -6.22
CA PRO A 38 21.44 16.37 -4.82
C PRO A 38 19.98 16.79 -4.69
N ALA A 39 19.42 16.68 -3.48
CA ALA A 39 18.03 17.07 -3.22
C ALA A 39 17.76 18.56 -3.51
N VAL A 40 18.73 19.44 -3.22
CA VAL A 40 18.65 20.89 -3.50
C VAL A 40 19.94 21.32 -4.17
N GLY A 41 19.81 21.97 -5.33
CA GLY A 41 20.94 22.52 -6.09
C GLY A 41 21.43 23.89 -5.58
N SER A 42 22.58 24.33 -6.09
CA SER A 42 23.05 25.71 -5.94
C SER A 42 22.40 26.64 -6.97
N GLY A 43 22.38 27.95 -6.70
CA GLY A 43 21.77 28.94 -7.57
C GLY A 43 20.28 28.68 -7.85
N LEU A 44 19.82 29.09 -9.05
CA LEU A 44 18.50 28.77 -9.55
C LEU A 44 18.38 27.27 -9.82
N CYS A 45 17.53 26.58 -9.06
CA CYS A 45 17.16 25.19 -9.28
C CYS A 45 15.68 24.96 -8.97
N LEU A 46 15.11 23.92 -9.57
CA LEU A 46 13.75 23.47 -9.30
C LEU A 46 13.73 22.40 -8.21
N HIS A 47 12.59 22.22 -7.57
CA HIS A 47 12.32 20.97 -6.85
C HIS A 47 12.46 19.77 -7.79
N ASN A 48 13.08 18.68 -7.32
CA ASN A 48 13.41 17.52 -8.17
C ASN A 48 12.17 16.76 -8.70
N LEU A 49 10.96 17.09 -8.26
CA LEU A 49 9.72 16.62 -8.91
C LEU A 49 9.51 17.20 -10.32
N PHE A 50 10.02 18.40 -10.59
CA PHE A 50 9.83 19.07 -11.87
C PHE A 50 10.92 18.65 -12.84
N GLN A 51 10.56 17.81 -13.81
CA GLN A 51 11.45 17.31 -14.83
C GLN A 51 10.77 17.31 -16.20
N SER A 52 11.57 17.21 -17.25
CA SER A 52 11.02 16.86 -18.56
C SER A 52 10.30 15.51 -18.49
N GLY A 53 9.22 15.36 -19.25
CA GLY A 53 8.43 14.13 -19.26
C GLY A 53 7.48 13.97 -18.07
N MET A 54 7.21 15.01 -17.27
CA MET A 54 6.26 14.91 -16.14
C MET A 54 4.79 15.11 -16.56
N VAL A 55 3.87 14.83 -15.63
CA VAL A 55 2.46 15.22 -15.72
C VAL A 55 2.13 16.22 -14.62
N LEU A 56 1.52 17.35 -14.98
CA LEU A 56 0.93 18.31 -14.05
C LEU A 56 -0.56 18.02 -13.87
N GLN A 57 -1.08 18.18 -12.66
CA GLN A 57 -2.49 17.95 -12.37
C GLN A 57 -3.39 18.99 -13.04
N ARG A 58 -4.35 18.51 -13.83
CA ARG A 58 -5.39 19.30 -14.47
C ARG A 58 -6.41 19.85 -13.47
N ASP A 59 -7.14 20.87 -13.90
CA ASP A 59 -8.29 21.44 -13.21
C ASP A 59 -7.99 21.96 -11.79
N LYS A 60 -6.70 22.12 -11.45
CA LYS A 60 -6.18 22.72 -10.22
C LYS A 60 -5.06 23.72 -10.56
N PRO A 61 -4.83 24.77 -9.74
CA PRO A 61 -3.74 25.72 -9.98
C PRO A 61 -2.36 25.03 -10.03
N ILE A 62 -1.55 25.35 -11.04
CA ILE A 62 -0.24 24.73 -11.22
C ILE A 62 0.77 25.46 -10.34
N ARG A 63 1.23 24.77 -9.29
CA ARG A 63 2.25 25.30 -8.37
C ARG A 63 3.62 24.83 -8.80
N VAL A 64 4.54 25.77 -9.00
CA VAL A 64 5.94 25.49 -9.35
C VAL A 64 6.83 26.17 -8.32
N TRP A 65 7.81 25.44 -7.79
CA TRP A 65 8.70 25.93 -6.74
C TRP A 65 10.11 25.38 -6.88
N GLY A 66 11.03 26.05 -6.20
CA GLY A 66 12.45 25.71 -6.20
C GLY A 66 13.24 26.66 -5.32
N TRP A 67 14.53 26.79 -5.61
CA TRP A 67 15.44 27.69 -4.92
C TRP A 67 16.19 28.58 -5.90
N ALA A 68 16.58 29.78 -5.46
CA ALA A 68 17.40 30.74 -6.21
C ALA A 68 18.19 31.60 -5.23
N GLU A 69 19.04 32.52 -5.68
CA GLU A 69 19.72 33.42 -4.74
C GLU A 69 18.71 34.35 -4.05
N PRO A 70 18.88 34.71 -2.76
CA PRO A 70 17.93 35.58 -2.07
C PRO A 70 17.71 36.91 -2.80
N GLY A 71 16.45 37.30 -3.00
CA GLY A 71 16.09 38.51 -3.75
C GLY A 71 16.14 38.35 -5.27
N GLU A 72 16.51 37.18 -5.80
CA GLU A 72 16.48 36.91 -7.24
C GLU A 72 15.03 36.88 -7.76
N LYS A 73 14.77 37.62 -8.85
CA LYS A 73 13.49 37.55 -9.56
C LYS A 73 13.44 36.29 -10.41
N VAL A 74 12.44 35.46 -10.17
CA VAL A 74 12.20 34.21 -10.91
C VAL A 74 10.89 34.35 -11.69
N THR A 75 10.94 34.04 -12.99
CA THR A 75 9.77 34.05 -13.88
C THR A 75 9.54 32.64 -14.42
N VAL A 76 8.32 32.13 -14.29
CA VAL A 76 7.93 30.81 -14.77
C VAL A 76 6.89 30.97 -15.86
N SER A 77 7.07 30.26 -16.97
CA SER A 77 6.12 30.21 -18.09
C SER A 77 5.75 28.78 -18.43
N PHE A 78 4.46 28.53 -18.68
CA PHE A 78 3.93 27.25 -19.15
C PHE A 78 2.88 27.50 -20.22
N GLY A 79 3.21 27.17 -21.47
CA GLY A 79 2.44 27.67 -22.62
C GLY A 79 2.48 29.20 -22.69
N GLU A 80 1.32 29.83 -22.83
CA GLU A 80 1.18 31.30 -22.87
C GLU A 80 1.08 31.95 -21.48
N LYS A 81 1.02 31.15 -20.42
CA LYS A 81 0.85 31.63 -19.04
C LYS A 81 2.20 31.92 -18.43
N THR A 82 2.36 33.11 -17.86
CA THR A 82 3.61 33.54 -17.21
C THR A 82 3.33 34.18 -15.86
N GLN A 83 4.12 33.83 -14.85
CA GLN A 83 4.07 34.45 -13.52
C GLN A 83 5.49 34.68 -13.00
N ALA A 84 5.70 35.77 -12.26
CA ALA A 84 6.96 36.06 -11.61
C ALA A 84 6.82 36.10 -10.08
N THR A 85 7.92 35.84 -9.40
CA THR A 85 8.10 35.91 -7.94
C THR A 85 9.52 36.34 -7.60
N VAL A 86 9.82 36.51 -6.32
CA VAL A 86 11.15 36.79 -5.81
C VAL A 86 11.53 35.73 -4.79
N ALA A 87 12.75 35.21 -4.86
CA ALA A 87 13.24 34.24 -3.91
C ALA A 87 13.42 34.85 -2.51
N ALA A 88 12.94 34.14 -1.51
CA ALA A 88 13.00 34.53 -0.11
C ALA A 88 14.42 34.40 0.47
N ALA A 89 14.59 34.81 1.73
CA ALA A 89 15.87 34.77 2.43
C ALA A 89 16.44 33.34 2.58
N ASP A 90 15.57 32.34 2.65
CA ASP A 90 15.91 30.91 2.69
C ASP A 90 16.12 30.29 1.29
N ARG A 91 16.24 31.14 0.27
CA ARG A 91 16.34 30.80 -1.17
C ARG A 91 15.05 30.30 -1.80
N ALA A 92 14.00 29.97 -1.04
CA ALA A 92 12.80 29.37 -1.59
C ALA A 92 12.03 30.37 -2.46
N TRP A 93 11.49 29.88 -3.57
CA TRP A 93 10.53 30.63 -4.40
C TRP A 93 9.39 29.72 -4.84
N ARG A 94 8.22 30.32 -5.07
CA ARG A 94 7.04 29.64 -5.59
C ARG A 94 6.24 30.57 -6.47
N VAL A 95 5.70 30.02 -7.56
CA VAL A 95 4.67 30.63 -8.38
C VAL A 95 3.42 29.75 -8.40
N GLU A 96 2.28 30.37 -8.67
CA GLU A 96 1.04 29.67 -8.99
C GLU A 96 0.56 30.17 -10.35
N LEU A 97 0.40 29.23 -11.30
CA LEU A 97 -0.14 29.48 -12.63
C LEU A 97 -1.61 29.03 -12.67
N PRO A 98 -2.46 29.66 -13.51
CA PRO A 98 -3.85 29.25 -13.67
C PRO A 98 -3.99 27.77 -14.05
N ALA A 99 -5.07 27.14 -13.57
CA ALA A 99 -5.42 25.76 -13.92
C ALA A 99 -5.53 25.56 -15.44
N GLU A 100 -5.27 24.32 -15.87
CA GLU A 100 -5.37 23.87 -17.26
C GLU A 100 -6.26 22.62 -17.33
N PRO A 101 -7.07 22.46 -18.38
CA PRO A 101 -7.72 21.19 -18.66
C PRO A 101 -6.69 20.12 -19.07
N ALA A 102 -7.12 18.86 -19.14
CA ALA A 102 -6.29 17.78 -19.66
C ALA A 102 -5.74 18.11 -21.05
N ASN A 103 -4.44 17.91 -21.25
CA ASN A 103 -3.76 18.09 -22.52
C ASN A 103 -2.62 17.07 -22.66
N GLY A 104 -2.75 16.19 -23.64
CA GLY A 104 -1.75 15.17 -24.00
C GLY A 104 -0.69 15.64 -24.98
N ASP A 105 -0.77 16.88 -25.48
CA ASP A 105 0.26 17.46 -26.32
C ASP A 105 1.42 17.98 -25.44
N PRO A 106 2.67 17.55 -25.74
CA PRO A 106 3.87 18.01 -25.05
C PRO A 106 4.00 19.53 -25.03
N ARG A 107 4.19 20.11 -23.83
CA ARG A 107 4.47 21.55 -23.66
C ARG A 107 5.77 21.80 -22.92
N ARG A 108 6.29 23.01 -23.09
CA ARG A 108 7.49 23.48 -22.39
C ARG A 108 7.12 24.26 -21.14
N LEU A 109 7.80 23.95 -20.04
CA LEU A 109 7.84 24.78 -18.84
C LEU A 109 9.21 25.46 -18.77
N VAL A 110 9.22 26.78 -18.69
CA VAL A 110 10.45 27.60 -18.66
C VAL A 110 10.54 28.34 -17.35
N VAL A 111 11.66 28.20 -16.65
CA VAL A 111 12.00 28.98 -15.46
C VAL A 111 13.19 29.86 -15.78
N GLN A 112 13.00 31.17 -15.66
CA GLN A 112 13.99 32.19 -15.96
C GLN A 112 14.36 32.94 -14.67
N GLY A 113 15.61 32.83 -14.25
CA GLY A 113 16.22 33.68 -13.24
C GLY A 113 16.97 34.85 -13.88
N GLN A 114 17.92 35.44 -13.15
CA GLN A 114 18.72 36.57 -13.66
C GLN A 114 19.68 36.15 -14.78
N ALA A 115 20.44 35.07 -14.56
CA ALA A 115 21.44 34.57 -15.51
C ALA A 115 21.14 33.16 -16.04
N THR A 116 20.30 32.40 -15.32
CA THR A 116 20.04 30.99 -15.62
C THR A 116 18.64 30.80 -16.19
N LYS A 117 18.54 29.97 -17.22
CA LYS A 117 17.27 29.50 -17.80
C LYS A 117 17.21 27.98 -17.66
N ILE A 118 16.13 27.47 -17.07
CA ILE A 118 15.81 26.05 -17.00
C ILE A 118 14.62 25.81 -17.94
N GLU A 119 14.75 24.85 -18.86
CA GLU A 119 13.66 24.43 -19.74
C GLU A 119 13.35 22.96 -19.50
N LEU A 120 12.09 22.67 -19.17
CA LEU A 120 11.55 21.32 -19.11
C LEU A 120 10.68 21.09 -20.34
N GLU A 121 10.90 19.97 -21.01
CA GLU A 121 10.20 19.57 -22.23
C GLU A 121 9.25 18.39 -21.95
N ASP A 122 8.33 18.08 -22.85
CA ASP A 122 7.39 16.97 -22.68
C ASP A 122 6.58 17.00 -21.37
N VAL A 123 6.16 18.20 -20.96
CA VAL A 123 5.28 18.37 -19.80
C VAL A 123 3.83 18.26 -20.24
N LEU A 124 3.13 17.24 -19.74
CA LEU A 124 1.72 16.98 -20.01
C LEU A 124 0.82 17.57 -18.91
N VAL A 125 -0.47 17.73 -19.20
CA VAL A 125 -1.49 18.06 -18.19
C VAL A 125 -2.52 16.95 -18.11
N GLY A 126 -2.73 16.39 -16.93
CA GLY A 126 -3.52 15.18 -16.75
C GLY A 126 -3.88 14.92 -15.29
N ASP A 127 -4.17 13.68 -14.93
CA ASP A 127 -4.45 13.30 -13.54
C ASP A 127 -3.22 12.64 -12.89
N VAL A 128 -2.80 13.15 -11.73
CA VAL A 128 -1.64 12.66 -10.98
C VAL A 128 -2.12 11.89 -9.76
N TRP A 129 -1.70 10.63 -9.63
CA TRP A 129 -2.10 9.75 -8.52
C TRP A 129 -0.91 9.33 -7.67
N LEU A 130 -1.09 9.35 -6.36
CA LEU A 130 -0.10 8.89 -5.38
C LEU A 130 -0.36 7.42 -5.02
N LEU A 131 0.67 6.60 -5.08
CA LEU A 131 0.63 5.21 -4.62
C LEU A 131 1.34 5.14 -3.27
N GLY A 132 0.61 4.73 -2.24
CA GLY A 132 1.14 4.57 -0.90
C GLY A 132 1.04 3.13 -0.41
N GLY A 133 1.94 2.77 0.51
CA GLY A 133 1.86 1.53 1.23
C GLY A 133 3.21 0.83 1.33
N GLN A 134 3.20 -0.49 1.31
CA GLN A 134 4.41 -1.30 1.49
C GLN A 134 4.70 -2.21 0.29
N SER A 135 5.48 -3.26 0.52
CA SER A 135 6.03 -4.16 -0.49
C SER A 135 5.01 -4.76 -1.47
N ASN A 136 3.74 -4.93 -1.07
CA ASN A 136 2.70 -5.39 -1.99
C ASN A 136 2.21 -4.32 -2.99
N MET A 137 2.33 -3.03 -2.64
CA MET A 137 2.19 -1.89 -3.57
C MET A 137 3.46 -1.74 -4.41
N GLU A 138 4.64 -1.82 -3.79
CA GLU A 138 5.96 -1.65 -4.43
C GLU A 138 6.26 -2.73 -5.48
N PHE A 139 5.66 -3.91 -5.33
CA PHE A 139 5.99 -5.11 -6.10
C PHE A 139 5.96 -4.91 -7.62
N GLU A 140 7.05 -5.26 -8.29
CA GLU A 140 7.25 -4.88 -9.69
C GLU A 140 6.40 -5.75 -10.65
N ILE A 141 5.88 -5.15 -11.72
CA ILE A 141 5.08 -5.85 -12.74
C ILE A 141 5.86 -7.01 -13.41
N ALA A 142 7.20 -6.96 -13.45
CA ALA A 142 8.00 -8.06 -14.00
C ALA A 142 7.89 -9.38 -13.21
N LYS A 143 7.46 -9.32 -11.94
CA LYS A 143 7.38 -10.48 -11.03
C LYS A 143 5.94 -10.96 -10.78
N VAL A 144 4.95 -10.41 -11.45
CA VAL A 144 3.54 -10.79 -11.28
C VAL A 144 3.05 -11.74 -12.36
N GLU A 145 2.03 -12.54 -12.04
CA GLU A 145 1.34 -13.37 -13.02
C GLU A 145 0.64 -12.48 -14.06
N GLY A 146 0.82 -12.81 -15.35
CA GLY A 146 0.37 -11.97 -16.47
C GLY A 146 1.23 -10.73 -16.73
N GLY A 147 2.23 -10.44 -15.89
CA GLY A 147 3.06 -9.24 -16.00
C GLY A 147 3.84 -9.12 -17.30
N GLN A 148 4.30 -10.24 -17.89
CA GLN A 148 5.01 -10.20 -19.17
C GLN A 148 4.12 -9.71 -20.32
N LEU A 149 2.83 -10.06 -20.32
CA LEU A 149 1.88 -9.57 -21.34
C LEU A 149 1.60 -8.08 -21.15
N GLU A 150 1.48 -7.64 -19.90
CA GLU A 150 1.35 -6.22 -19.57
C GLU A 150 2.57 -5.42 -20.06
N ILE A 151 3.79 -5.90 -19.76
CA ILE A 151 5.05 -5.26 -20.14
C ILE A 151 5.15 -5.07 -21.66
N VAL A 152 4.97 -6.13 -22.46
CA VAL A 152 5.15 -6.02 -23.93
C VAL A 152 4.13 -5.09 -24.58
N SER A 153 2.97 -4.92 -23.92
CA SER A 153 1.89 -4.03 -24.39
C SER A 153 2.00 -2.58 -23.90
N ALA A 154 2.91 -2.29 -22.97
CA ALA A 154 3.00 -1.01 -22.26
C ALA A 154 3.62 0.12 -23.11
N ASN A 155 2.98 0.50 -24.22
CA ASN A 155 3.43 1.55 -25.12
C ASN A 155 2.59 2.83 -24.95
N PHE A 156 2.55 3.36 -23.74
CA PHE A 156 1.65 4.47 -23.37
C PHE A 156 2.39 5.80 -23.27
N LYS A 157 2.43 6.54 -24.39
CA LYS A 157 3.06 7.86 -24.48
C LYS A 157 2.43 8.95 -23.60
N ASN A 158 1.29 8.69 -22.96
CA ASN A 158 0.61 9.63 -22.07
C ASN A 158 0.51 9.11 -20.62
N ILE A 159 1.20 8.00 -20.30
CA ILE A 159 1.37 7.55 -18.92
C ILE A 159 2.81 7.87 -18.50
N ARG A 160 2.97 8.47 -17.31
CA ARG A 160 4.26 8.80 -16.70
C ARG A 160 4.38 8.15 -15.33
N LEU A 161 5.54 7.57 -15.09
CA LEU A 161 5.85 6.75 -13.94
C LEU A 161 6.94 7.45 -13.14
N PHE A 162 6.78 7.53 -11.82
CA PHE A 162 7.74 8.17 -10.94
C PHE A 162 7.84 7.38 -9.64
N THR A 163 9.04 7.04 -9.19
CA THR A 163 9.26 6.39 -7.89
C THR A 163 10.00 7.34 -6.96
N VAL A 164 9.41 7.64 -5.80
CA VAL A 164 10.03 8.49 -4.78
C VAL A 164 11.20 7.75 -4.14
N PRO A 165 12.40 8.36 -4.08
CA PRO A 165 13.54 7.75 -3.42
C PRO A 165 13.27 7.44 -1.95
N HIS A 166 13.75 6.30 -1.45
CA HIS A 166 13.58 5.96 -0.04
C HIS A 166 14.59 6.74 0.81
N GLN A 167 14.16 7.89 1.32
CA GLN A 167 14.91 8.65 2.31
C GLN A 167 14.58 8.19 3.74
N ASN A 168 15.32 8.71 4.72
CA ASN A 168 15.09 8.44 6.14
C ASN A 168 15.24 9.71 6.98
N GLY A 169 14.74 9.64 8.20
CA GLY A 169 14.85 10.63 9.25
C GLY A 169 13.50 11.19 9.70
N PRO A 170 13.46 11.72 10.93
CA PRO A 170 12.23 12.22 11.54
C PRO A 170 11.81 13.58 10.99
N ASP A 171 12.76 14.34 10.44
CA ASP A 171 12.52 15.70 9.97
C ASP A 171 11.99 15.69 8.53
N PRO A 172 10.91 16.46 8.25
CA PRO A 172 10.40 16.64 6.89
C PRO A 172 11.50 17.07 5.92
N LYS A 173 11.65 16.34 4.81
CA LYS A 173 12.59 16.76 3.74
C LYS A 173 11.88 17.72 2.80
N SER A 174 12.60 18.73 2.34
CA SER A 174 12.11 19.72 1.38
C SER A 174 12.24 19.27 -0.08
N SER A 175 12.95 18.17 -0.34
CA SER A 175 13.17 17.53 -1.64
C SER A 175 13.76 16.13 -1.45
N PHE A 176 14.12 15.46 -2.55
CA PHE A 176 14.80 14.17 -2.62
C PHE A 176 15.88 14.18 -3.71
N PRO A 177 16.96 13.40 -3.59
CA PRO A 177 17.96 13.29 -4.64
C PRO A 177 17.45 12.53 -5.87
N LEU A 178 18.08 12.72 -7.02
CA LEU A 178 17.93 11.81 -8.16
C LEU A 178 19.03 10.74 -8.07
N MET A 179 18.65 9.46 -8.07
CA MET A 179 19.60 8.41 -7.68
C MET A 179 19.32 7.03 -8.30
N TYR A 180 20.34 6.17 -8.20
CA TYR A 180 20.23 4.73 -8.31
C TYR A 180 20.39 4.15 -6.91
N GLN A 181 19.28 3.72 -6.32
CA GLN A 181 19.23 3.20 -4.96
C GLN A 181 19.38 1.69 -4.95
N TRP A 182 20.25 1.17 -4.10
CA TRP A 182 20.44 -0.27 -3.92
C TRP A 182 19.26 -0.87 -3.15
N SER A 183 18.74 -2.00 -3.65
CA SER A 183 17.78 -2.83 -2.93
C SER A 183 18.41 -4.15 -2.52
N ASP A 184 18.49 -4.41 -1.22
CA ASP A 184 18.95 -5.69 -0.70
C ASP A 184 18.01 -6.84 -1.08
N TRP A 185 16.71 -6.54 -1.18
CA TRP A 185 15.68 -7.52 -1.50
C TRP A 185 15.86 -8.13 -2.89
N SER A 186 16.11 -7.29 -3.89
CA SER A 186 16.32 -7.74 -5.27
C SER A 186 17.79 -7.89 -5.64
N SER A 187 18.71 -7.45 -4.77
CA SER A 187 20.15 -7.41 -5.04
C SER A 187 20.51 -6.66 -6.33
N GLN A 188 19.82 -5.55 -6.59
CA GLN A 188 20.08 -4.66 -7.73
C GLN A 188 19.78 -3.20 -7.37
N HIS A 189 20.22 -2.29 -8.22
CA HIS A 189 19.87 -0.87 -8.13
C HIS A 189 18.58 -0.57 -8.88
N PHE A 190 17.77 0.32 -8.31
CA PHE A 190 16.62 0.92 -8.97
C PHE A 190 16.86 2.40 -9.19
N ARG A 191 16.52 2.86 -10.39
CA ARG A 191 16.55 4.29 -10.71
C ARG A 191 15.32 4.96 -10.08
N GLN A 192 15.55 5.96 -9.25
CA GLN A 192 14.51 6.63 -8.46
C GLN A 192 14.63 8.14 -8.52
N GLY A 193 13.48 8.80 -8.33
CA GLY A 193 13.33 10.24 -8.41
C GLY A 193 13.13 10.75 -9.83
N TYR A 194 12.97 9.90 -10.84
CA TYR A 194 12.82 10.32 -12.24
C TYR A 194 11.41 10.09 -12.78
N TRP A 195 10.97 10.97 -13.68
CA TRP A 195 9.78 10.72 -14.51
C TRP A 195 10.16 9.91 -15.74
N ASP A 196 9.50 8.77 -15.94
CA ASP A 196 9.70 7.91 -17.09
C ASP A 196 8.42 7.79 -17.93
N VAL A 197 8.56 7.85 -19.25
CA VAL A 197 7.49 7.49 -20.20
C VAL A 197 7.18 6.01 -20.03
N CYS A 198 5.90 5.63 -19.98
CA CYS A 198 5.51 4.23 -19.90
C CYS A 198 5.85 3.49 -21.22
N THR A 199 6.89 2.66 -21.14
CA THR A 199 7.40 1.81 -22.21
C THR A 199 7.59 0.38 -21.69
N PRO A 200 7.74 -0.62 -22.56
CA PRO A 200 8.08 -1.98 -22.13
C PRO A 200 9.39 -2.08 -21.34
N GLN A 201 10.31 -1.12 -21.46
CA GLN A 201 11.55 -1.09 -20.69
C GLN A 201 11.34 -0.52 -19.30
N THR A 202 10.73 0.67 -19.21
CA THR A 202 10.58 1.43 -17.96
C THR A 202 9.52 0.82 -17.04
N VAL A 203 8.44 0.25 -17.58
CA VAL A 203 7.36 -0.29 -16.77
C VAL A 203 7.77 -1.51 -15.94
N ARG A 204 8.82 -2.25 -16.35
CA ARG A 204 9.22 -3.55 -15.77
C ARG A 204 9.44 -3.49 -14.26
N GLU A 205 9.96 -2.36 -13.79
CA GLU A 205 10.34 -2.13 -12.39
C GLU A 205 9.28 -1.37 -11.59
N MET A 206 8.15 -1.02 -12.22
CA MET A 206 7.11 -0.23 -11.58
C MET A 206 6.11 -1.11 -10.82
N SER A 207 5.49 -0.52 -9.79
CA SER A 207 4.33 -1.09 -9.09
C SER A 207 3.33 -1.72 -10.06
N ALA A 208 3.10 -3.02 -9.91
CA ALA A 208 2.14 -3.75 -10.73
C ALA A 208 0.72 -3.18 -10.59
N ILE A 209 0.31 -2.91 -9.36
CA ILE A 209 -1.01 -2.35 -9.04
C ILE A 209 -1.12 -0.92 -9.59
N GLY A 210 -0.10 -0.09 -9.35
CA GLY A 210 -0.03 1.29 -9.82
C GLY A 210 -0.10 1.42 -11.34
N TYR A 211 0.69 0.62 -12.06
CA TYR A 211 0.66 0.60 -13.52
C TYR A 211 -0.71 0.16 -14.06
N VAL A 212 -1.27 -0.94 -13.55
CA VAL A 212 -2.58 -1.44 -14.02
C VAL A 212 -3.66 -0.40 -13.75
N PHE A 213 -3.62 0.26 -12.59
CA PHE A 213 -4.51 1.37 -12.25
C PHE A 213 -4.43 2.52 -13.27
N ALA A 214 -3.22 3.03 -13.51
CA ALA A 214 -2.98 4.12 -14.46
C ALA A 214 -3.43 3.74 -15.88
N ARG A 215 -3.08 2.53 -16.34
CA ARG A 215 -3.46 2.01 -17.65
C ARG A 215 -4.96 1.98 -17.82
N ARG A 216 -5.70 1.40 -16.86
CA ARG A 216 -7.16 1.27 -16.96
C ARG A 216 -7.84 2.63 -17.00
N ILE A 217 -7.37 3.60 -16.21
CA ILE A 217 -7.88 4.98 -16.26
C ILE A 217 -7.56 5.63 -17.61
N HIS A 218 -6.32 5.57 -18.06
CA HIS A 218 -5.89 6.17 -19.32
C HIS A 218 -6.67 5.59 -20.50
N MET A 219 -6.83 4.27 -20.58
CA MET A 219 -7.58 3.62 -21.67
C MET A 219 -9.04 4.08 -21.74
N ALA A 220 -9.69 4.24 -20.58
CA ALA A 220 -11.10 4.64 -20.55
C ALA A 220 -11.32 6.14 -20.80
N THR A 221 -10.35 6.99 -20.45
CA THR A 221 -10.52 8.45 -20.43
C THR A 221 -9.71 9.18 -21.50
N GLN A 222 -8.66 8.54 -22.03
CA GLN A 222 -7.62 9.12 -22.90
C GLN A 222 -6.84 10.31 -22.27
N ILE A 223 -7.04 10.57 -20.98
CA ILE A 223 -6.36 11.63 -20.23
C ILE A 223 -4.92 11.17 -19.90
N PRO A 224 -3.91 12.06 -19.96
CA PRO A 224 -2.57 11.72 -19.47
C PRO A 224 -2.59 11.37 -17.97
N ILE A 225 -1.88 10.32 -17.58
CA ILE A 225 -1.84 9.86 -16.19
C ILE A 225 -0.42 9.87 -15.66
N GLY A 226 -0.18 10.61 -14.57
CA GLY A 226 1.04 10.49 -13.79
C GLY A 226 0.79 9.60 -12.57
N VAL A 227 1.68 8.65 -12.30
CA VAL A 227 1.69 7.91 -11.02
C VAL A 227 2.99 8.13 -10.28
N ILE A 228 2.86 8.53 -9.02
CA ILE A 228 3.97 8.72 -8.09
C ILE A 228 3.91 7.57 -7.09
N ASP A 229 4.84 6.62 -7.23
CA ASP A 229 5.02 5.52 -6.29
C ASP A 229 5.86 5.99 -5.10
N ALA A 230 5.20 6.12 -3.95
CA ALA A 230 5.82 6.41 -2.67
C ALA A 230 5.75 5.21 -1.73
N SER A 231 5.60 3.98 -2.24
CA SER A 231 5.53 2.79 -1.38
C SER A 231 6.92 2.32 -0.90
N ARG A 232 6.94 1.64 0.25
CA ARG A 232 8.18 1.11 0.85
C ARG A 232 7.96 -0.16 1.66
N GLY A 233 8.61 -1.24 1.24
CA GLY A 233 8.59 -2.54 1.90
C GLY A 233 8.92 -2.50 3.39
N GLY A 234 8.21 -3.33 4.17
CA GLY A 234 8.51 -3.52 5.59
C GLY A 234 8.11 -2.37 6.51
N THR A 235 7.23 -1.47 6.06
CA THR A 235 6.79 -0.30 6.84
C THR A 235 5.45 -0.53 7.56
N CYS A 236 5.31 0.04 8.77
CA CYS A 236 4.09 0.09 9.57
C CYS A 236 3.29 1.40 9.34
N ILE A 237 1.98 1.43 9.64
CA ILE A 237 1.12 2.60 9.34
C ILE A 237 1.56 3.91 10.02
N GLU A 238 2.09 3.82 11.24
CA GLU A 238 2.53 4.97 12.02
C GLU A 238 3.71 5.70 11.39
N THR A 239 4.53 5.05 10.55
CA THR A 239 5.59 5.77 9.84
C THR A 239 5.05 6.67 8.73
N TRP A 240 3.84 6.40 8.21
CA TRP A 240 3.17 7.18 7.15
C TRP A 240 2.28 8.30 7.66
N THR A 241 2.21 8.48 8.98
CA THR A 241 1.36 9.47 9.65
C THR A 241 2.23 10.54 10.28
N PRO A 242 1.94 11.85 10.08
CA PRO A 242 2.73 12.91 10.70
C PRO A 242 2.83 12.73 12.21
N THR A 243 4.00 13.05 12.78
CA THR A 243 4.26 12.93 14.23
C THR A 243 3.26 13.75 15.04
N GLU A 244 2.85 14.91 14.56
CA GLU A 244 1.87 15.80 15.21
C GLU A 244 0.49 15.13 15.28
N VAL A 245 0.11 14.42 14.23
CA VAL A 245 -1.16 13.67 14.18
C VAL A 245 -1.10 12.49 15.13
N LEU A 246 0.01 11.75 15.16
CA LEU A 246 0.20 10.64 16.11
C LEU A 246 0.13 11.11 17.56
N ASN A 247 0.80 12.23 17.89
CA ASN A 247 0.77 12.82 19.22
C ASN A 247 -0.64 13.26 19.66
N SER A 248 -1.54 13.52 18.71
CA SER A 248 -2.95 13.85 19.00
C SER A 248 -3.80 12.63 19.35
N ILE A 249 -3.35 11.41 19.06
CA ILE A 249 -4.08 10.17 19.33
C ILE A 249 -3.77 9.71 20.75
N ASN A 250 -4.69 10.01 21.67
CA ASN A 250 -4.53 9.73 23.10
C ASN A 250 -5.03 8.34 23.49
N THR A 251 -4.45 7.28 22.91
CA THR A 251 -4.75 5.88 23.21
C THR A 251 -3.54 5.15 23.79
N PRO A 252 -3.73 4.08 24.59
CA PRO A 252 -2.63 3.32 25.15
C PRO A 252 -1.67 2.75 24.10
N GLU A 253 -2.19 2.24 22.99
CA GLU A 253 -1.40 1.60 21.94
C GLU A 253 -0.46 2.60 21.26
N VAL A 254 -0.98 3.77 20.84
CA VAL A 254 -0.18 4.80 20.18
C VAL A 254 0.82 5.42 21.14
N LYS A 255 0.41 5.74 22.38
CA LYS A 255 1.33 6.26 23.39
C LYS A 255 2.46 5.30 23.71
N SER A 256 2.17 4.01 23.86
CA SER A 256 3.18 2.99 24.11
C SER A 256 4.15 2.88 22.93
N LYS A 257 3.67 2.91 21.69
CA LYS A 257 4.52 2.88 20.49
C LYS A 257 5.46 4.08 20.44
N LEU A 258 4.94 5.29 20.68
CA LEU A 258 5.74 6.52 20.68
C LEU A 258 6.80 6.51 21.81
N ALA A 259 6.42 6.07 23.00
CA ALA A 259 7.34 5.93 24.13
C ALA A 259 8.45 4.90 23.85
N GLU A 260 8.08 3.72 23.35
CA GLU A 260 9.02 2.65 22.96
C GLU A 260 10.09 3.19 21.99
N TRP A 261 9.67 3.92 20.96
CA TRP A 261 10.61 4.53 20.01
C TRP A 261 11.43 5.65 20.62
N GLY A 262 10.85 6.47 21.49
CA GLY A 262 11.57 7.49 22.26
C GLY A 262 12.69 6.89 23.10
N GLU A 263 12.41 5.80 23.81
CA GLU A 263 13.39 5.04 24.60
C GLU A 263 14.48 4.42 23.72
N LYS A 264 14.12 3.77 22.60
CA LYS A 264 15.08 3.21 21.65
C LYS A 264 16.06 4.26 21.12
N VAL A 265 15.55 5.44 20.78
CA VAL A 265 16.39 6.55 20.29
C VAL A 265 17.28 7.09 21.41
N ALA A 266 16.73 7.29 22.60
CA ALA A 266 17.49 7.83 23.74
C ALA A 266 18.57 6.87 24.26
N ALA A 267 18.33 5.55 24.18
CA ALA A 267 19.26 4.52 24.63
C ALA A 267 20.33 4.15 23.60
N PHE A 268 20.26 4.66 22.36
CA PHE A 268 21.20 4.30 21.32
C PHE A 268 22.56 4.98 21.53
N ASP A 269 23.61 4.18 21.62
CA ASP A 269 25.01 4.62 21.65
C ASP A 269 25.69 4.25 20.33
N PRO A 270 26.00 5.23 19.46
CA PRO A 270 26.64 4.99 18.17
C PRO A 270 28.01 4.31 18.27
N GLN A 271 28.79 4.61 19.32
CA GLN A 271 30.12 4.02 19.51
C GLN A 271 29.99 2.57 19.93
N LYS A 272 29.09 2.29 20.88
CA LYS A 272 28.81 0.92 21.29
C LYS A 272 28.29 0.06 20.12
N ASP A 273 27.42 0.61 19.28
CA ASP A 273 26.94 -0.07 18.07
C ASP A 273 28.09 -0.38 17.08
N LEU A 274 29.00 0.58 16.86
CA LEU A 274 30.19 0.36 16.04
C LEU A 274 31.06 -0.77 16.62
N ASP A 275 31.35 -0.75 17.91
CA ASP A 275 32.14 -1.78 18.59
C ASP A 275 31.49 -3.17 18.45
N ASP A 276 30.17 -3.25 18.63
CA ASP A 276 29.39 -4.48 18.46
C ASP A 276 29.41 -4.96 16.99
N ARG A 277 29.32 -4.06 16.01
CA ARG A 277 29.41 -4.38 14.58
C ARG A 277 30.81 -4.88 14.19
N VAL A 278 31.88 -4.27 14.70
CA VAL A 278 33.27 -4.72 14.51
C VAL A 278 33.45 -6.11 15.12
N LYS A 279 32.92 -6.35 16.32
CA LYS A 279 32.94 -7.68 16.95
C LYS A 279 32.23 -8.72 16.10
N ARG A 280 30.99 -8.46 15.63
CA ARG A 280 30.24 -9.37 14.75
C ARG A 280 30.97 -9.64 13.44
N PHE A 281 31.61 -8.62 12.86
CA PHE A 281 32.43 -8.78 11.66
C PHE A 281 33.58 -9.76 11.94
N ASN A 282 34.34 -9.56 13.00
CA ASN A 282 35.47 -10.43 13.37
C ASN A 282 35.03 -11.88 13.65
N GLU A 283 33.93 -12.07 14.38
CA GLU A 283 33.33 -13.39 14.64
C GLU A 283 32.90 -14.09 13.34
N ARG A 284 32.30 -13.34 12.39
CA ARG A 284 31.95 -13.87 11.06
C ARG A 284 33.20 -14.30 10.30
N GLN A 285 34.26 -13.49 10.28
CA GLN A 285 35.51 -13.85 9.60
C GLN A 285 36.13 -15.12 10.19
N ALA A 286 36.16 -15.22 11.53
CA ALA A 286 36.63 -16.41 12.22
C ALA A 286 35.80 -17.66 11.86
N ARG A 287 34.46 -17.53 11.82
CA ARG A 287 33.55 -18.62 11.44
C ARG A 287 33.76 -19.08 9.99
N LEU A 288 33.86 -18.16 9.04
CA LEU A 288 34.10 -18.49 7.63
C LEU A 288 35.41 -19.28 7.48
N LYS A 289 36.48 -18.78 8.11
CA LYS A 289 37.79 -19.44 8.12
C LYS A 289 37.73 -20.84 8.75
N ALA A 290 37.04 -20.99 9.89
CA ALA A 290 36.89 -22.29 10.55
C ALA A 290 36.09 -23.31 9.72
N GLN A 291 35.18 -22.84 8.86
CA GLN A 291 34.36 -23.67 7.97
C GLN A 291 35.04 -23.94 6.61
N GLY A 292 36.27 -23.47 6.38
CA GLY A 292 36.94 -23.57 5.08
C GLY A 292 36.23 -22.78 3.97
N GLN A 293 35.36 -21.83 4.34
CA GLN A 293 34.66 -20.97 3.40
C GLN A 293 35.54 -19.77 3.02
N GLU A 294 35.42 -19.35 1.77
CA GLU A 294 36.20 -18.22 1.25
C GLU A 294 35.80 -16.91 1.96
N VAL A 295 36.81 -16.19 2.45
CA VAL A 295 36.64 -14.85 3.00
C VAL A 295 36.69 -13.85 1.83
N PRO A 296 35.71 -12.95 1.66
CA PRO A 296 35.75 -11.95 0.60
C PRO A 296 37.05 -11.13 0.68
N ALA A 297 37.77 -11.03 -0.44
CA ALA A 297 39.09 -10.36 -0.49
C ALA A 297 39.07 -8.87 -0.08
N ASN A 298 37.89 -8.23 -0.13
CA ASN A 298 37.65 -6.85 0.26
C ASN A 298 36.93 -6.71 1.61
N ALA A 299 36.89 -7.76 2.44
CA ALA A 299 36.26 -7.69 3.74
C ALA A 299 37.05 -6.78 4.70
N ALA A 300 36.47 -5.64 5.06
CA ALA A 300 36.99 -4.74 6.09
C ALA A 300 35.97 -4.59 7.23
N PRO A 301 36.42 -4.39 8.48
CA PRO A 301 35.51 -4.07 9.57
C PRO A 301 34.80 -2.73 9.29
N PRO A 302 33.54 -2.59 9.74
CA PRO A 302 32.83 -1.32 9.66
C PRO A 302 33.57 -0.24 10.48
N THR A 303 33.51 1.00 10.01
CA THR A 303 34.20 2.16 10.62
C THR A 303 33.27 3.36 10.83
N ASP A 304 32.05 3.28 10.29
CA ASP A 304 31.07 4.34 10.28
C ASP A 304 30.23 4.33 11.56
N LEU A 305 29.96 5.51 12.13
CA LEU A 305 28.96 5.65 13.19
C LEU A 305 27.58 5.76 12.56
N LEU A 306 26.74 4.74 12.77
CA LEU A 306 25.39 4.74 12.24
C LEU A 306 24.48 5.65 13.05
N PRO A 307 23.48 6.28 12.43
CA PRO A 307 22.54 7.16 13.12
C PRO A 307 21.51 6.43 13.99
N GLY A 308 21.50 5.08 13.94
CA GLY A 308 20.68 4.25 14.81
C GLY A 308 19.16 4.37 14.59
N PRO A 309 18.36 4.06 15.63
CA PRO A 309 16.89 4.05 15.56
C PRO A 309 16.27 5.39 15.15
N ALA A 310 17.02 6.49 15.25
CA ALA A 310 16.53 7.81 14.89
C ALA A 310 16.20 7.94 13.40
N MET A 311 16.89 7.16 12.55
CA MET A 311 16.75 7.13 11.09
C MET A 311 16.08 5.83 10.60
N ASP A 312 15.50 5.04 11.49
CA ASP A 312 14.83 3.80 11.10
C ASP A 312 13.55 4.10 10.32
N MET A 313 13.31 3.33 9.26
CA MET A 313 12.13 3.52 8.41
C MET A 313 10.80 3.31 9.14
N ASN A 314 10.79 2.52 10.21
CA ASN A 314 9.63 2.25 11.04
C ASN A 314 9.52 3.16 12.26
N ARG A 315 10.42 4.13 12.43
CA ARG A 315 10.21 5.19 13.40
C ARG A 315 8.89 5.91 13.05
N PRO A 316 7.97 6.12 14.01
CA PRO A 316 6.72 6.83 13.76
C PRO A 316 6.97 8.20 13.12
N GLY A 317 6.22 8.52 12.07
CA GLY A 317 6.39 9.73 11.24
C GLY A 317 7.48 9.69 10.16
N ASN A 318 8.37 8.69 10.14
CA ASN A 318 9.55 8.71 9.26
C ASN A 318 9.20 8.73 7.76
N CYS A 319 8.38 7.80 7.26
CA CYS A 319 8.04 7.73 5.84
C CYS A 319 7.19 8.93 5.40
N TYR A 320 6.34 9.47 6.28
CA TYR A 320 5.68 10.74 6.01
C TYR A 320 6.70 11.86 5.81
N ALA A 321 7.61 12.06 6.77
CA ALA A 321 8.61 13.12 6.71
C ALA A 321 9.59 12.97 5.53
N SER A 322 9.96 11.74 5.19
CA SER A 322 11.05 11.46 4.24
C SER A 322 10.58 11.15 2.81
N MET A 323 9.32 10.75 2.62
CA MET A 323 8.80 10.36 1.30
C MET A 323 7.53 11.11 0.89
N ILE A 324 6.64 11.45 1.82
CA ILE A 324 5.40 12.18 1.51
C ILE A 324 5.61 13.70 1.57
N ALA A 325 6.17 14.22 2.66
CA ALA A 325 6.43 15.66 2.83
C ALA A 325 7.23 16.29 1.67
N PRO A 326 8.22 15.62 1.04
CA PRO A 326 8.96 16.21 -0.07
C PRO A 326 8.12 16.40 -1.34
N ILE A 327 7.02 15.67 -1.48
CA ILE A 327 6.12 15.84 -2.63
C ILE A 327 4.91 16.74 -2.32
N VAL A 328 4.76 17.17 -1.06
CA VAL A 328 3.72 18.10 -0.63
C VAL A 328 3.92 19.45 -1.31
N GLY A 329 2.84 19.98 -1.88
CA GLY A 329 2.84 21.19 -2.70
C GLY A 329 2.49 20.93 -4.16
N LEU A 330 2.75 19.71 -4.65
CA LEU A 330 2.25 19.24 -5.94
C LEU A 330 0.74 19.06 -5.84
N GLN A 331 0.00 19.54 -6.83
CA GLN A 331 -1.40 19.20 -6.96
C GLN A 331 -1.53 17.75 -7.43
N ILE A 332 -2.39 16.97 -6.78
CA ILE A 332 -2.69 15.59 -7.17
C ILE A 332 -4.21 15.36 -7.27
N LYS A 333 -4.60 14.34 -8.03
CA LYS A 333 -5.98 13.87 -8.18
C LYS A 333 -6.44 13.07 -6.98
N GLY A 334 -5.58 12.21 -6.42
CA GLY A 334 -5.92 11.30 -5.33
C GLY A 334 -4.81 10.33 -4.97
N ALA A 335 -5.08 9.43 -4.04
CA ALA A 335 -4.16 8.39 -3.61
C ALA A 335 -4.80 7.00 -3.61
N ILE A 336 -3.98 5.95 -3.75
CA ILE A 336 -4.37 4.56 -3.45
C ILE A 336 -3.39 3.96 -2.45
N TRP A 337 -3.89 3.09 -1.57
CA TRP A 337 -3.17 2.61 -0.39
C TRP A 337 -3.25 1.09 -0.25
N HIS A 338 -2.10 0.42 -0.12
CA HIS A 338 -2.03 -1.03 0.12
C HIS A 338 -0.94 -1.37 1.14
N GLN A 339 -1.33 -1.51 2.40
CA GLN A 339 -0.43 -1.79 3.51
C GLN A 339 -1.16 -2.43 4.70
N GLY A 340 -0.40 -3.05 5.60
CA GLY A 340 -0.89 -3.51 6.90
C GLY A 340 -0.24 -4.82 7.36
N TYR A 341 0.57 -5.45 6.51
CA TYR A 341 1.26 -6.71 6.81
C TYR A 341 2.14 -6.60 8.04
N ASN A 342 3.01 -5.59 8.12
CA ASN A 342 3.94 -5.46 9.24
C ASN A 342 3.23 -5.18 10.57
N ASN A 343 2.14 -4.40 10.55
CA ASN A 343 1.33 -4.18 11.74
C ASN A 343 0.66 -5.47 12.24
N ALA A 344 0.47 -6.50 11.41
CA ALA A 344 -0.09 -7.79 11.85
C ALA A 344 0.88 -8.63 12.71
N PHE A 345 2.18 -8.30 12.74
CA PHE A 345 3.17 -8.98 13.60
C PHE A 345 3.33 -8.32 14.96
N GLU A 346 2.75 -7.14 15.16
CA GLU A 346 2.87 -6.42 16.41
C GLU A 346 1.76 -6.83 17.39
N PRO A 347 2.07 -6.98 18.69
CA PRO A 347 1.03 -7.13 19.72
C PRO A 347 0.01 -5.99 19.64
N ASN A 348 -1.27 -6.30 19.49
CA ASN A 348 -2.35 -5.32 19.28
C ASN A 348 -2.12 -4.37 18.08
N GLY A 349 -1.30 -4.76 17.10
CA GLY A 349 -0.99 -3.90 15.97
C GLY A 349 -2.23 -3.53 15.13
N HIS A 350 -3.25 -4.39 15.08
CA HIS A 350 -4.54 -4.07 14.46
C HIS A 350 -5.35 -3.00 15.20
N VAL A 351 -5.21 -2.91 16.54
CA VAL A 351 -5.86 -1.88 17.35
C VAL A 351 -5.21 -0.53 17.08
N LEU A 352 -3.87 -0.48 17.10
CA LEU A 352 -3.13 0.72 16.68
C LEU A 352 -3.50 1.12 15.26
N TYR A 353 -3.57 0.15 14.33
CA TYR A 353 -3.95 0.40 12.95
C TYR A 353 -5.31 1.06 12.81
N ALA A 354 -6.32 0.55 13.53
CA ALA A 354 -7.67 1.09 13.52
C ALA A 354 -7.75 2.55 14.00
N GLN A 355 -6.87 2.93 14.92
CA GLN A 355 -6.81 4.28 15.47
C GLN A 355 -6.05 5.25 14.53
N VAL A 356 -4.97 4.78 13.90
CA VAL A 356 -4.06 5.60 13.10
C VAL A 356 -4.52 5.74 11.64
N PHE A 357 -4.99 4.66 11.01
CA PHE A 357 -5.30 4.62 9.58
C PHE A 357 -6.29 5.70 9.09
N PRO A 358 -7.46 5.91 9.71
CA PRO A 358 -8.36 7.01 9.30
C PRO A 358 -7.75 8.40 9.52
N LYS A 359 -6.89 8.57 10.54
CA LYS A 359 -6.19 9.84 10.80
C LYS A 359 -5.11 10.11 9.76
N MET A 360 -4.42 9.06 9.30
CA MET A 360 -3.45 9.14 8.19
C MET A 360 -4.12 9.61 6.89
N ILE A 361 -5.30 9.08 6.55
CA ILE A 361 -6.09 9.54 5.38
C ILE A 361 -6.39 11.05 5.49
N GLY A 362 -6.87 11.49 6.66
CA GLY A 362 -7.12 12.91 6.93
C GLY A 362 -5.86 13.78 6.86
N ALA A 363 -4.74 13.26 7.35
CA ALA A 363 -3.46 13.96 7.31
C ALA A 363 -2.95 14.15 5.87
N TRP A 364 -3.07 13.13 5.02
CA TRP A 364 -2.67 13.23 3.62
C TRP A 364 -3.56 14.21 2.85
N ARG A 365 -4.88 14.18 3.09
CA ARG A 365 -5.82 15.18 2.57
C ARG A 365 -5.42 16.61 2.95
N ALA A 366 -5.06 16.83 4.21
CA ALA A 366 -4.58 18.12 4.69
C ALA A 366 -3.26 18.52 4.02
N ALA A 367 -2.31 17.59 3.90
CA ALA A 367 -1.00 17.82 3.29
C ALA A 367 -1.13 18.29 1.82
N PHE A 368 -2.03 17.68 1.04
CA PHE A 368 -2.30 18.07 -0.35
C PHE A 368 -3.37 19.18 -0.49
N ASN A 369 -3.81 19.78 0.62
CA ASN A 369 -4.81 20.84 0.66
C ASN A 369 -6.11 20.48 -0.11
N ASP A 370 -6.58 19.25 0.09
CA ASP A 370 -7.79 18.72 -0.53
C ASP A 370 -8.55 17.85 0.49
N PRO A 371 -9.50 18.42 1.26
CA PRO A 371 -10.26 17.67 2.26
C PRO A 371 -11.16 16.58 1.64
N GLN A 372 -11.39 16.65 0.33
CA GLN A 372 -12.18 15.68 -0.43
C GLN A 372 -11.32 14.79 -1.33
N MET A 373 -10.00 14.78 -1.13
CA MET A 373 -9.07 14.02 -1.96
C MET A 373 -9.53 12.55 -2.06
N PRO A 374 -9.74 12.04 -3.29
CA PRO A 374 -9.99 10.64 -3.55
C PRO A 374 -8.95 9.73 -2.90
N PHE A 375 -9.42 8.68 -2.21
CA PHE A 375 -8.56 7.73 -1.50
C PHE A 375 -9.04 6.28 -1.68
N GLY A 376 -8.29 5.47 -2.43
CA GLY A 376 -8.59 4.07 -2.67
C GLY A 376 -7.93 3.15 -1.63
N ILE A 377 -8.71 2.42 -0.85
CA ILE A 377 -8.22 1.45 0.13
C ILE A 377 -8.16 0.07 -0.52
N ILE A 378 -6.99 -0.56 -0.52
CA ILE A 378 -6.81 -1.94 -0.97
C ILE A 378 -6.68 -2.82 0.27
N SER A 379 -7.51 -3.84 0.37
CA SER A 379 -7.51 -4.73 1.52
C SER A 379 -6.21 -5.51 1.62
N GLN A 380 -5.88 -5.97 2.82
CA GLN A 380 -4.73 -6.81 3.03
C GLN A 380 -4.76 -8.13 2.24
N GLU A 381 -3.60 -8.49 1.71
CA GLU A 381 -3.28 -9.68 0.96
C GLU A 381 -3.29 -10.99 1.78
N THR A 382 -3.11 -12.11 1.08
CA THR A 382 -3.05 -13.45 1.67
C THR A 382 -1.64 -13.87 2.03
N GLU A 383 -1.53 -14.73 3.04
CA GLU A 383 -0.29 -15.38 3.48
C GLU A 383 -0.63 -16.74 4.10
N GLY A 384 0.29 -17.70 3.96
CA GLY A 384 0.21 -19.00 4.60
C GLY A 384 -0.73 -19.95 3.86
N ASP A 385 -0.86 -21.16 4.38
CA ASP A 385 -1.64 -22.19 3.72
C ASP A 385 -3.09 -21.75 3.50
N PRO A 386 -3.63 -21.92 2.28
CA PRO A 386 -5.02 -21.56 2.00
C PRO A 386 -5.95 -22.33 2.93
N GLN A 387 -6.87 -21.63 3.62
CA GLN A 387 -7.98 -22.28 4.34
C GLN A 387 -8.71 -23.28 3.45
N ASP A 388 -9.02 -24.44 4.00
CA ASP A 388 -9.94 -25.39 3.39
C ASP A 388 -11.03 -25.79 4.39
N ARG A 389 -11.90 -26.72 3.99
CA ARG A 389 -12.97 -27.21 4.86
C ARG A 389 -12.46 -28.13 5.96
N ALA A 390 -11.26 -28.69 5.88
CA ALA A 390 -10.73 -29.59 6.90
C ALA A 390 -10.06 -28.84 8.06
N ASP A 391 -9.45 -27.68 7.78
CA ASP A 391 -8.66 -26.89 8.74
C ASP A 391 -9.10 -25.41 8.88
N TYR A 392 -10.39 -25.15 8.61
CA TYR A 392 -10.93 -23.80 8.54
C TYR A 392 -10.69 -22.99 9.83
N LEU A 393 -11.03 -23.55 10.99
CA LEU A 393 -11.08 -22.84 12.26
C LEU A 393 -9.68 -22.49 12.76
N GLU A 394 -8.71 -23.40 12.64
CA GLU A 394 -7.35 -23.12 13.15
C GLU A 394 -6.69 -21.92 12.47
N LYS A 395 -6.98 -21.72 11.18
CA LYS A 395 -6.49 -20.57 10.40
C LYS A 395 -7.20 -19.25 10.72
N MET A 396 -8.23 -19.26 11.59
CA MET A 396 -8.85 -18.06 12.15
C MET A 396 -7.98 -17.41 13.24
N ALA A 397 -7.03 -18.14 13.83
CA ALA A 397 -6.12 -17.63 14.86
C ALA A 397 -4.97 -16.84 14.21
N ASN A 398 -5.28 -15.72 13.55
CA ASN A 398 -4.29 -14.87 12.90
C ASN A 398 -4.68 -13.39 12.96
N GLU A 399 -3.76 -12.56 13.44
CA GLU A 399 -3.96 -11.11 13.63
C GLU A 399 -4.19 -10.35 12.31
N GLY A 400 -3.64 -10.87 11.21
CA GLY A 400 -3.79 -10.28 9.89
C GLY A 400 -5.24 -10.20 9.41
N ILE A 401 -6.16 -10.98 9.94
CA ILE A 401 -7.59 -10.89 9.56
C ILE A 401 -8.19 -9.58 10.09
N TYR A 402 -7.79 -9.15 11.28
CA TYR A 402 -8.29 -7.93 11.91
C TYR A 402 -7.79 -6.67 11.18
N ILE A 403 -6.56 -6.67 10.66
CA ILE A 403 -6.08 -5.58 9.80
C ILE A 403 -6.94 -5.48 8.52
N ARG A 404 -7.23 -6.61 7.85
CA ARG A 404 -8.15 -6.64 6.69
C ARG A 404 -9.54 -6.11 7.03
N GLU A 405 -10.05 -6.47 8.20
CA GLU A 405 -11.31 -5.95 8.72
C GLU A 405 -11.26 -4.42 8.90
N VAL A 406 -10.19 -3.90 9.48
CA VAL A 406 -10.00 -2.45 9.68
C VAL A 406 -10.03 -1.68 8.37
N HIS A 407 -9.46 -2.22 7.28
CA HIS A 407 -9.55 -1.59 5.95
C HIS A 407 -11.00 -1.40 5.51
N PHE A 408 -11.81 -2.43 5.67
CA PHE A 408 -13.21 -2.39 5.24
C PHE A 408 -14.09 -1.56 6.18
N LYS A 409 -13.88 -1.66 7.50
CA LYS A 409 -14.56 -0.80 8.50
C LYS A 409 -14.26 0.68 8.26
N THR A 410 -12.99 1.02 8.03
CA THR A 410 -12.59 2.40 7.69
C THR A 410 -13.35 2.91 6.47
N PHE A 411 -13.45 2.10 5.42
CA PHE A 411 -14.24 2.45 4.23
C PHE A 411 -15.73 2.69 4.58
N LEU A 412 -16.35 1.79 5.35
CA LEU A 412 -17.75 1.93 5.77
C LEU A 412 -17.98 3.19 6.62
N ASP A 413 -17.06 3.51 7.51
CA ASP A 413 -17.15 4.68 8.38
C ASP A 413 -17.10 5.98 7.57
N PHE A 414 -16.20 6.09 6.59
CA PHE A 414 -16.17 7.21 5.66
C PHE A 414 -17.45 7.31 4.81
N LEU A 415 -17.92 6.18 4.27
CA LEU A 415 -19.15 6.13 3.49
C LEU A 415 -20.37 6.58 4.33
N LYS A 416 -20.48 6.09 5.56
CA LYS A 416 -21.53 6.47 6.52
C LYS A 416 -21.45 7.95 6.90
N ALA A 417 -20.25 8.50 7.00
CA ALA A 417 -20.01 9.93 7.21
C ALA A 417 -20.32 10.80 5.97
N GLY A 418 -20.75 10.18 4.85
CA GLY A 418 -21.15 10.87 3.62
C GLY A 418 -20.00 11.14 2.64
N ASP A 419 -18.80 10.61 2.92
CA ASP A 419 -17.66 10.73 2.03
C ASP A 419 -17.78 9.74 0.85
N LYS A 420 -17.99 10.29 -0.34
CA LYS A 420 -18.14 9.53 -1.60
C LYS A 420 -16.82 9.36 -2.35
N ASN A 421 -15.72 9.89 -1.81
CA ASN A 421 -14.40 9.90 -2.43
C ASN A 421 -13.46 8.86 -1.82
N VAL A 422 -13.94 7.99 -0.93
CA VAL A 422 -13.18 6.82 -0.46
C VAL A 422 -13.66 5.57 -1.21
N GLY A 423 -12.71 4.76 -1.67
CA GLY A 423 -12.95 3.49 -2.35
C GLY A 423 -12.44 2.31 -1.56
N TYR A 424 -12.95 1.12 -1.86
CA TYR A 424 -12.47 -0.14 -1.31
C TYR A 424 -12.32 -1.18 -2.43
N ALA A 425 -11.15 -1.81 -2.49
CA ALA A 425 -10.85 -2.91 -3.39
C ALA A 425 -10.32 -4.09 -2.57
N SER A 426 -11.05 -5.19 -2.58
CA SER A 426 -10.61 -6.40 -1.90
C SER A 426 -9.52 -7.12 -2.71
N SER A 427 -8.62 -7.81 -2.01
CA SER A 427 -7.53 -8.62 -2.58
C SER A 427 -7.48 -10.04 -2.00
N PHE A 428 -8.29 -10.38 -0.99
CA PHE A 428 -8.15 -11.65 -0.26
C PHE A 428 -8.41 -12.90 -1.10
N ASP A 429 -9.20 -12.77 -2.18
CA ASP A 429 -9.54 -13.88 -3.07
C ASP A 429 -8.40 -14.20 -4.05
N GLN A 430 -7.35 -13.36 -4.10
CA GLN A 430 -6.12 -13.56 -4.87
C GLN A 430 -5.14 -14.46 -4.11
N ARG A 431 -5.60 -15.67 -3.80
CA ARG A 431 -4.98 -16.59 -2.84
C ARG A 431 -3.62 -17.11 -3.30
N ARG A 432 -2.60 -16.84 -2.51
CA ARG A 432 -1.25 -17.43 -2.58
C ARG A 432 -0.70 -17.65 -1.17
N SER A 433 0.07 -18.71 -0.99
CA SER A 433 0.70 -18.99 0.32
C SER A 433 1.82 -18.02 0.66
N TRP A 434 2.49 -17.48 -0.36
CA TRP A 434 3.51 -16.47 -0.15
C TRP A 434 2.87 -15.10 0.09
N TYR A 435 3.40 -14.36 1.07
CA TYR A 435 2.88 -13.06 1.54
C TYR A 435 3.02 -11.92 0.52
N HIS A 436 3.66 -12.16 -0.62
CA HIS A 436 3.58 -11.30 -1.80
C HIS A 436 2.82 -12.02 -2.92
N PRO A 437 1.48 -12.17 -2.84
CA PRO A 437 0.74 -12.82 -3.90
C PRO A 437 1.02 -12.20 -5.27
N GLN A 438 1.41 -13.04 -6.22
CA GLN A 438 1.79 -12.60 -7.57
C GLN A 438 0.57 -12.27 -8.44
N ILE A 439 -0.66 -12.51 -7.97
CA ILE A 439 -1.87 -12.14 -8.70
C ILE A 439 -2.27 -10.69 -8.34
N LYS A 440 -1.68 -9.71 -9.04
CA LYS A 440 -1.86 -8.28 -8.74
C LYS A 440 -2.70 -7.51 -9.77
N ILE A 441 -2.82 -8.03 -10.99
CA ILE A 441 -3.58 -7.36 -12.05
C ILE A 441 -5.05 -7.14 -11.64
N PRO A 442 -5.80 -8.15 -11.13
CA PRO A 442 -7.18 -7.93 -10.70
C PRO A 442 -7.30 -6.88 -9.59
N VAL A 443 -6.32 -6.79 -8.69
CA VAL A 443 -6.32 -5.80 -7.60
C VAL A 443 -6.21 -4.37 -8.15
N GLY A 444 -5.30 -4.13 -9.10
CA GLY A 444 -5.17 -2.85 -9.80
C GLY A 444 -6.43 -2.49 -10.61
N GLU A 445 -7.09 -3.48 -11.22
CA GLU A 445 -8.34 -3.28 -11.96
C GLU A 445 -9.52 -2.90 -11.06
N ARG A 446 -9.64 -3.54 -9.89
CA ARG A 446 -10.71 -3.23 -8.93
C ARG A 446 -10.62 -1.81 -8.39
N VAL A 447 -9.42 -1.36 -8.01
CA VAL A 447 -9.25 0.00 -7.52
C VAL A 447 -9.40 1.02 -8.66
N ALA A 448 -9.00 0.70 -9.89
CA ALA A 448 -9.31 1.53 -11.06
C ALA A 448 -10.81 1.63 -11.33
N ARG A 449 -11.55 0.54 -11.12
CA ARG A 449 -13.00 0.48 -11.27
C ARG A 449 -13.71 1.49 -10.37
N TRP A 450 -13.29 1.57 -9.11
CA TRP A 450 -13.76 2.59 -8.17
C TRP A 450 -13.48 4.00 -8.69
N ALA A 451 -12.23 4.27 -9.09
CA ALA A 451 -11.85 5.60 -9.56
C ALA A 451 -12.67 6.00 -10.80
N LEU A 452 -12.79 5.13 -11.81
CA LEU A 452 -13.59 5.37 -13.02
C LEU A 452 -15.05 5.68 -12.69
N ALA A 453 -15.67 4.90 -11.82
CA ALA A 453 -17.07 5.09 -11.46
C ALA A 453 -17.29 6.40 -10.71
N THR A 454 -16.43 6.74 -9.75
CA THR A 454 -16.67 7.85 -8.80
C THR A 454 -16.02 9.17 -9.20
N GLN A 455 -14.86 9.12 -9.88
CA GLN A 455 -14.03 10.29 -10.19
C GLN A 455 -14.05 10.70 -11.66
N TYR A 456 -14.52 9.82 -12.55
CA TYR A 456 -14.61 10.05 -13.99
C TYR A 456 -16.03 9.90 -14.54
N GLY A 457 -17.04 9.88 -13.66
CA GLY A 457 -18.45 9.91 -14.05
C GLY A 457 -18.97 8.62 -14.69
N MET A 458 -18.27 7.49 -14.56
CA MET A 458 -18.64 6.22 -15.19
C MET A 458 -19.53 5.31 -14.33
N ALA A 459 -20.15 5.85 -13.27
CA ALA A 459 -20.99 5.07 -12.35
C ALA A 459 -22.21 4.40 -13.01
N LYS A 460 -22.65 4.89 -14.18
CA LYS A 460 -23.76 4.28 -14.93
C LYS A 460 -23.32 3.08 -15.77
N GLN A 461 -22.05 3.01 -16.13
CA GLN A 461 -21.47 1.98 -17.00
C GLN A 461 -20.76 0.90 -16.19
N ILE A 462 -20.22 1.28 -15.03
CA ILE A 462 -19.31 0.44 -14.25
C ILE A 462 -19.79 0.38 -12.81
N ARG A 463 -20.12 -0.85 -12.37
CA ARG A 463 -20.33 -1.16 -10.96
C ARG A 463 -18.99 -1.38 -10.27
N TRP A 464 -18.75 -0.71 -9.15
CA TRP A 464 -17.52 -0.90 -8.37
C TRP A 464 -17.77 -1.40 -6.95
N MET A 465 -18.95 -1.13 -6.38
CA MET A 465 -19.32 -1.58 -5.05
C MET A 465 -19.50 -3.10 -5.04
N PRO A 466 -18.84 -3.81 -4.10
CA PRO A 466 -19.13 -5.22 -3.87
C PRO A 466 -20.56 -5.38 -3.33
N PRO A 467 -21.11 -6.61 -3.24
CA PRO A 467 -22.35 -6.83 -2.53
C PRO A 467 -22.22 -6.33 -1.08
N MET A 468 -23.17 -5.52 -0.63
CA MET A 468 -23.15 -4.92 0.70
C MET A 468 -24.20 -5.58 1.59
N LEU A 469 -23.85 -5.83 2.84
CA LEU A 469 -24.78 -6.32 3.86
C LEU A 469 -25.74 -5.19 4.26
N LYS A 470 -27.05 -5.42 4.08
CA LYS A 470 -28.12 -4.51 4.49
C LYS A 470 -28.69 -4.86 5.87
N GLU A 471 -28.89 -6.15 6.11
CA GLU A 471 -29.59 -6.63 7.31
C GLU A 471 -29.06 -8.01 7.71
N VAL A 472 -29.05 -8.27 9.02
CA VAL A 472 -28.78 -9.58 9.62
C VAL A 472 -30.01 -9.96 10.43
N ARG A 473 -30.72 -10.99 10.00
CA ARG A 473 -31.86 -11.57 10.73
C ARG A 473 -31.41 -12.84 11.44
N ILE A 474 -31.54 -12.85 12.76
CA ILE A 474 -31.27 -14.03 13.59
C ILE A 474 -32.62 -14.65 13.92
N GLU A 475 -32.79 -15.90 13.51
CA GLU A 475 -34.02 -16.67 13.67
C GLU A 475 -33.68 -18.02 14.29
N GLU A 476 -34.70 -18.78 14.70
CA GLU A 476 -34.49 -20.11 15.25
C GLU A 476 -33.72 -21.00 14.24
N GLY A 477 -32.57 -21.53 14.66
CA GLY A 477 -31.74 -22.42 13.85
C GLY A 477 -30.93 -21.77 12.71
N ARG A 478 -31.06 -20.46 12.44
CA ARG A 478 -30.40 -19.85 11.27
C ARG A 478 -30.11 -18.35 11.40
N ILE A 479 -29.14 -17.89 10.62
CA ILE A 479 -28.88 -16.46 10.37
C ILE A 479 -29.13 -16.18 8.88
N THR A 480 -29.97 -15.19 8.57
CA THR A 480 -30.21 -14.72 7.20
C THR A 480 -29.53 -13.37 6.98
N LEU A 481 -28.64 -13.30 6.00
CA LEU A 481 -27.95 -12.10 5.57
C LEU A 481 -28.65 -11.51 4.34
N GLN A 482 -29.25 -10.34 4.49
CA GLN A 482 -29.82 -9.60 3.36
C GLN A 482 -28.75 -8.72 2.72
N LEU A 483 -28.54 -8.87 1.42
CA LEU A 483 -27.60 -8.10 0.62
C LEU A 483 -28.32 -7.03 -0.20
N ASP A 484 -27.56 -6.02 -0.62
CA ASP A 484 -28.06 -4.97 -1.51
C ASP A 484 -28.20 -5.39 -2.98
N SER A 485 -27.61 -6.53 -3.33
CA SER A 485 -27.50 -7.01 -4.70
C SER A 485 -27.25 -8.52 -4.75
N PRO A 486 -27.52 -9.17 -5.90
CA PRO A 486 -27.28 -10.59 -6.07
C PRO A 486 -25.81 -10.96 -5.89
N ALA A 487 -25.57 -12.01 -5.10
CA ALA A 487 -24.24 -12.56 -4.88
C ALA A 487 -24.25 -14.08 -5.04
N GLY A 488 -23.15 -14.64 -5.54
CA GLY A 488 -23.01 -16.06 -5.80
C GLY A 488 -21.55 -16.53 -5.79
N PRO A 489 -21.34 -17.86 -5.76
CA PRO A 489 -20.01 -18.45 -5.78
C PRO A 489 -19.38 -18.28 -7.17
N TYR A 490 -18.14 -17.79 -7.25
CA TYR A 490 -17.47 -17.54 -8.54
C TYR A 490 -17.10 -18.81 -9.32
N ASN A 491 -17.19 -19.98 -8.69
CA ASN A 491 -16.78 -21.28 -9.22
C ASN A 491 -17.95 -22.24 -9.47
N ASP A 492 -19.19 -21.72 -9.51
CA ASP A 492 -20.44 -22.49 -9.67
C ASP A 492 -20.66 -23.62 -8.64
N GLY A 493 -19.87 -23.64 -7.56
CA GLY A 493 -19.94 -24.61 -6.47
C GLY A 493 -20.86 -24.19 -5.32
N PRO A 494 -20.73 -24.82 -4.14
CA PRO A 494 -21.40 -24.37 -2.92
C PRO A 494 -20.95 -22.96 -2.52
N ILE A 495 -21.79 -22.23 -1.78
CA ILE A 495 -21.35 -20.98 -1.13
C ILE A 495 -20.49 -21.34 0.08
N GLU A 496 -19.28 -20.81 0.12
CA GLU A 496 -18.25 -21.13 1.12
C GLU A 496 -17.74 -19.87 1.82
N GLY A 497 -17.13 -20.07 2.99
CA GLY A 497 -16.43 -19.02 3.73
C GLY A 497 -17.21 -18.35 4.84
N PHE A 498 -18.26 -19.00 5.34
CA PHE A 498 -19.03 -18.55 6.49
C PHE A 498 -18.80 -19.47 7.69
N VAL A 499 -18.62 -18.87 8.85
CA VAL A 499 -18.72 -19.55 10.16
C VAL A 499 -19.78 -18.89 11.00
N ILE A 500 -20.45 -19.66 11.86
CA ILE A 500 -21.43 -19.17 12.84
C ILE A 500 -21.10 -19.68 14.24
N ALA A 501 -21.50 -18.93 15.27
CA ALA A 501 -21.34 -19.29 16.68
C ALA A 501 -22.61 -18.95 17.47
N GLY A 502 -22.81 -19.68 18.57
CA GLY A 502 -23.83 -19.39 19.57
C GLY A 502 -23.34 -18.36 20.60
N ALA A 503 -23.99 -18.33 21.76
CA ALA A 503 -23.61 -17.45 22.87
C ALA A 503 -22.22 -17.78 23.47
N ASP A 504 -21.73 -18.99 23.24
CA ASP A 504 -20.43 -19.48 23.71
C ASP A 504 -19.24 -18.96 22.87
N GLY A 505 -19.51 -18.32 21.73
CA GLY A 505 -18.49 -17.81 20.82
C GLY A 505 -17.62 -18.89 20.17
N ARG A 506 -18.08 -20.15 20.17
CA ARG A 506 -17.39 -21.25 19.47
C ARG A 506 -17.92 -21.35 18.04
N PHE A 507 -17.13 -20.83 17.11
CA PHE A 507 -17.42 -20.86 15.69
C PHE A 507 -17.36 -22.27 15.10
N GLN A 508 -18.29 -22.55 14.19
CA GLN A 508 -18.34 -23.73 13.34
C GLN A 508 -18.57 -23.29 11.89
N LEU A 509 -18.04 -24.05 10.94
CA LEU A 509 -18.33 -23.83 9.52
C LEU A 509 -19.84 -23.92 9.29
N ALA A 510 -20.37 -22.94 8.56
CA ALA A 510 -21.79 -22.85 8.23
C ALA A 510 -22.06 -23.38 6.82
N ARG A 511 -23.18 -24.08 6.65
CA ARG A 511 -23.80 -24.26 5.34
C ARG A 511 -24.42 -22.92 4.95
N ALA A 512 -24.02 -22.40 3.80
CA ALA A 512 -24.54 -21.17 3.23
C ALA A 512 -25.33 -21.48 1.95
N GLU A 513 -26.56 -20.97 1.88
CA GLU A 513 -27.45 -21.16 0.73
C GLU A 513 -28.22 -19.89 0.41
N TRP A 514 -28.68 -19.73 -0.82
CA TRP A 514 -29.66 -18.70 -1.12
C TRP A 514 -31.01 -19.02 -0.44
N LEU A 515 -31.71 -17.98 0.03
CA LEU A 515 -33.05 -18.13 0.58
C LEU A 515 -33.98 -18.71 -0.49
N THR A 516 -34.65 -19.82 -0.19
CA THR A 516 -35.71 -20.35 -1.06
C THR A 516 -37.02 -19.63 -0.72
N VAL A 517 -37.58 -18.92 -1.70
CA VAL A 517 -38.82 -18.14 -1.54
C VAL A 517 -40.06 -18.92 -1.97
N ASP A 518 -39.95 -19.77 -2.99
CA ASP A 518 -41.04 -20.60 -3.51
C ASP A 518 -40.48 -21.79 -4.31
N LYS A 519 -41.35 -22.58 -4.94
CA LYS A 519 -41.00 -23.57 -5.96
C LYS A 519 -41.73 -23.26 -7.27
N ASP A 520 -41.03 -23.44 -8.39
CA ASP A 520 -41.64 -23.30 -9.71
C ASP A 520 -42.63 -24.44 -10.03
N LYS A 521 -43.28 -24.35 -11.19
CA LYS A 521 -44.26 -25.36 -11.66
C LYS A 521 -43.65 -26.76 -11.88
N GLN A 522 -42.33 -26.86 -11.93
CA GLN A 522 -41.54 -28.09 -12.04
C GLN A 522 -40.96 -28.51 -10.68
N ASN A 523 -41.44 -27.92 -9.58
CA ASN A 523 -41.01 -28.16 -8.20
C ASN A 523 -39.54 -27.79 -7.93
N LYS A 524 -38.92 -26.95 -8.78
CA LYS A 524 -37.56 -26.46 -8.57
C LYS A 524 -37.58 -25.24 -7.63
N PRO A 525 -36.63 -25.13 -6.69
CA PRO A 525 -36.58 -24.02 -5.76
C PRO A 525 -36.33 -22.69 -6.49
N GLN A 526 -37.20 -21.72 -6.25
CA GLN A 526 -36.97 -20.33 -6.60
C GLN A 526 -36.20 -19.68 -5.45
N GLN A 527 -35.04 -19.11 -5.79
CA GLN A 527 -34.09 -18.59 -4.82
C GLN A 527 -33.95 -17.07 -4.93
N ASP A 528 -34.00 -16.39 -3.80
CA ASP A 528 -33.58 -14.99 -3.70
C ASP A 528 -32.06 -14.91 -3.61
N ARG A 529 -31.45 -14.46 -4.71
CA ARG A 529 -29.98 -14.32 -4.84
C ARG A 529 -29.40 -13.19 -4.00
N THR A 530 -30.25 -12.37 -3.38
CA THR A 530 -29.87 -11.28 -2.48
C THR A 530 -29.91 -11.69 -1.00
N ALA A 531 -30.33 -12.91 -0.67
CA ALA A 531 -30.42 -13.37 0.72
C ALA A 531 -29.63 -14.68 0.94
N ILE A 532 -28.66 -14.66 1.85
CA ILE A 532 -27.83 -15.82 2.21
C ILE A 532 -28.26 -16.35 3.58
N VAL A 533 -28.68 -17.62 3.64
CA VAL A 533 -29.08 -18.31 4.85
C VAL A 533 -27.91 -19.17 5.35
N LEU A 534 -27.53 -18.96 6.61
CA LEU A 534 -26.46 -19.66 7.30
C LEU A 534 -27.04 -20.61 8.34
N THR A 535 -26.63 -21.88 8.30
CA THR A 535 -27.04 -22.92 9.25
C THR A 535 -25.86 -23.82 9.62
N SER A 536 -25.93 -24.45 10.80
CA SER A 536 -24.98 -25.51 11.19
C SER A 536 -25.64 -26.42 12.22
N PRO A 537 -25.64 -27.76 12.04
CA PRO A 537 -26.18 -28.69 13.03
C PRO A 537 -25.40 -28.65 14.36
N LEU A 538 -24.17 -28.12 14.35
CA LEU A 538 -23.33 -27.95 15.53
C LEU A 538 -23.61 -26.64 16.27
N VAL A 539 -24.43 -25.75 15.70
CA VAL A 539 -24.79 -24.45 16.28
C VAL A 539 -26.30 -24.25 16.12
N PRO A 540 -27.14 -24.93 16.93
CA PRO A 540 -28.60 -24.87 16.82
C PRO A 540 -29.19 -23.50 17.18
N GLU A 541 -28.47 -22.68 17.95
CA GLU A 541 -28.86 -21.32 18.34
C GLU A 541 -27.83 -20.29 17.85
N PRO A 542 -27.72 -20.07 16.53
CA PRO A 542 -26.68 -19.19 15.98
C PRO A 542 -26.99 -17.73 16.31
N LYS A 543 -25.98 -16.98 16.78
CA LYS A 543 -26.08 -15.56 17.12
C LYS A 543 -25.06 -14.71 16.38
N TYR A 544 -23.91 -15.29 16.08
CA TYR A 544 -22.80 -14.59 15.45
C TYR A 544 -22.37 -15.27 14.17
N PHE A 545 -21.88 -14.50 13.21
CA PHE A 545 -21.27 -15.00 11.99
C PHE A 545 -19.99 -14.25 11.67
N ARG A 546 -19.11 -14.90 10.91
CA ARG A 546 -17.96 -14.27 10.24
C ARG A 546 -17.88 -14.79 8.80
N HIS A 547 -17.49 -13.92 7.87
CA HIS A 547 -17.26 -14.23 6.46
C HIS A 547 -15.80 -13.96 6.06
N ALA A 548 -15.21 -14.85 5.27
CA ALA A 548 -13.82 -14.78 4.82
C ALA A 548 -12.88 -14.52 6.00
N TRP A 549 -12.97 -15.36 7.05
CA TRP A 549 -12.24 -15.16 8.30
C TRP A 549 -11.02 -16.08 8.37
N GLY A 550 -9.94 -15.64 7.74
CA GLY A 550 -8.68 -16.37 7.61
C GLY A 550 -7.62 -15.50 6.93
N ARG A 551 -6.33 -15.72 7.21
CA ARG A 551 -5.26 -14.97 6.54
C ARG A 551 -5.28 -15.20 5.02
N ASN A 552 -5.44 -16.45 4.61
CA ASN A 552 -5.65 -16.89 3.24
C ASN A 552 -7.02 -17.61 3.12
N PRO A 553 -8.13 -16.85 3.11
CA PRO A 553 -9.43 -17.40 3.48
C PRO A 553 -10.05 -18.26 2.38
N LEU A 554 -10.77 -19.31 2.79
CA LEU A 554 -11.73 -19.98 1.92
C LEU A 554 -12.95 -19.07 1.88
N ALA A 555 -13.18 -18.38 0.76
CA ALA A 555 -14.43 -17.67 0.51
C ALA A 555 -14.59 -17.46 -0.99
N ASN A 556 -15.79 -17.72 -1.50
CA ASN A 556 -16.08 -17.65 -2.94
C ASN A 556 -17.26 -16.76 -3.31
N LEU A 557 -17.92 -16.12 -2.35
CA LEU A 557 -19.07 -15.27 -2.60
C LEU A 557 -18.63 -13.94 -3.26
N LYS A 558 -19.20 -13.64 -4.43
CA LYS A 558 -18.94 -12.42 -5.22
C LYS A 558 -20.23 -11.87 -5.82
N SER A 559 -20.21 -10.67 -6.38
CA SER A 559 -21.33 -10.14 -7.16
C SER A 559 -21.62 -11.04 -8.36
N MET A 560 -22.91 -11.33 -8.62
CA MET A 560 -23.31 -12.11 -9.79
C MET A 560 -23.29 -11.29 -11.10
N ASP A 561 -23.46 -9.98 -11.00
CA ASP A 561 -23.38 -9.08 -12.17
C ASP A 561 -21.93 -8.93 -12.65
N LEU A 562 -20.97 -9.10 -11.74
CA LEU A 562 -19.55 -8.91 -11.98
C LEU A 562 -18.72 -9.76 -11.02
N THR A 563 -18.28 -10.92 -11.49
CA THR A 563 -17.62 -11.97 -10.69
C THR A 563 -16.22 -11.60 -10.17
N ASP A 564 -15.79 -10.36 -10.36
CA ASP A 564 -14.52 -9.84 -9.85
C ASP A 564 -14.71 -8.94 -8.60
N LEU A 565 -15.93 -8.79 -8.08
CA LEU A 565 -16.20 -8.03 -6.85
C LEU A 565 -16.59 -8.97 -5.71
N PRO A 566 -15.64 -9.38 -4.84
CA PRO A 566 -15.93 -10.31 -3.75
C PRO A 566 -16.75 -9.65 -2.65
N PHE A 567 -17.61 -10.45 -2.00
CA PHE A 567 -18.26 -10.07 -0.75
C PHE A 567 -17.15 -9.83 0.31
N PRO A 568 -17.07 -8.65 0.93
CA PRO A 568 -15.94 -8.32 1.83
C PRO A 568 -15.90 -9.19 3.09
N THR A 569 -14.83 -9.06 3.88
CA THR A 569 -14.79 -9.62 5.23
C THR A 569 -15.85 -8.93 6.09
N TRP A 570 -16.74 -9.73 6.69
CA TRP A 570 -17.84 -9.27 7.54
C TRP A 570 -17.91 -10.09 8.82
N ARG A 571 -18.41 -9.47 9.88
CA ARG A 571 -18.85 -10.13 11.11
C ARG A 571 -19.89 -9.29 11.85
N ASN A 572 -20.61 -9.89 12.78
CA ASN A 572 -21.52 -9.20 13.71
C ASN A 572 -21.12 -9.35 15.19
N ASP A 573 -19.97 -9.94 15.48
CA ASP A 573 -19.37 -9.97 16.82
C ASP A 573 -18.29 -8.88 17.00
N SER A 574 -17.79 -8.72 18.22
CA SER A 574 -16.70 -7.80 18.57
C SER A 574 -15.46 -8.49 19.14
N TRP A 575 -15.38 -9.82 19.08
CA TRP A 575 -14.33 -10.61 19.74
C TRP A 575 -12.96 -10.45 19.07
N THR A 576 -11.95 -10.20 19.87
CA THR A 576 -10.53 -10.23 19.51
C THR A 576 -10.00 -11.67 19.48
N ILE A 577 -8.73 -11.85 19.07
CA ILE A 577 -8.09 -13.16 19.18
C ILE A 577 -7.95 -13.61 20.64
N ALA A 578 -7.79 -12.65 21.58
CA ALA A 578 -7.74 -12.92 23.00
C ALA A 578 -9.09 -13.41 23.54
N ASP A 579 -10.20 -12.79 23.11
CA ASP A 579 -11.55 -13.26 23.46
C ASP A 579 -11.82 -14.66 22.90
N MET A 580 -11.32 -14.95 21.69
CA MET A 580 -11.38 -16.31 21.15
C MET A 580 -10.59 -17.30 22.02
N TYR A 581 -9.39 -16.95 22.48
CA TYR A 581 -8.66 -17.80 23.41
C TYR A 581 -9.44 -18.06 24.70
N GLU A 582 -10.09 -17.05 25.28
CA GLU A 582 -10.96 -17.24 26.45
C GLU A 582 -12.10 -18.22 26.17
N ASN A 583 -12.81 -18.05 25.05
CA ASN A 583 -13.93 -18.91 24.66
C ASN A 583 -13.50 -20.36 24.34
N TYR A 584 -12.31 -20.56 23.77
CA TYR A 584 -11.85 -21.87 23.33
C TYR A 584 -11.06 -22.63 24.38
N ALA A 585 -10.23 -21.95 25.17
CA ALA A 585 -9.36 -22.54 26.18
C ALA A 585 -9.90 -22.42 27.61
N GLY A 586 -10.93 -21.59 27.85
CA GLY A 586 -11.50 -21.35 29.17
C GLY A 586 -10.55 -20.62 30.12
N LYS A 587 -9.57 -19.88 29.58
CA LYS A 587 -8.52 -19.18 30.33
C LYS A 587 -8.34 -17.77 29.79
N LYS A 588 -8.10 -16.82 30.68
CA LYS A 588 -7.69 -15.46 30.33
C LYS A 588 -6.24 -15.44 29.87
N PRO A 589 -5.88 -14.57 28.91
CA PRO A 589 -4.49 -14.39 28.52
C PRO A 589 -3.67 -13.80 29.67
N ALA A 590 -2.39 -14.14 29.73
CA ALA A 590 -1.45 -13.63 30.72
C ALA A 590 -1.31 -12.11 30.64
N LYS A 591 -1.38 -11.56 29.42
CA LYS A 591 -1.45 -10.12 29.16
C LYS A 591 -2.82 -9.77 28.56
N PRO A 592 -3.58 -8.83 29.13
CA PRO A 592 -4.88 -8.43 28.57
C PRO A 592 -4.79 -8.06 27.08
N GLY A 593 -5.64 -8.68 26.26
CA GLY A 593 -5.76 -8.41 24.82
C GLY A 593 -4.69 -9.04 23.93
N VAL A 594 -3.62 -9.61 24.48
CA VAL A 594 -2.49 -10.14 23.71
C VAL A 594 -2.24 -11.59 24.07
N LEU A 595 -2.06 -12.44 23.07
CA LEU A 595 -1.63 -13.82 23.26
C LEU A 595 -0.11 -13.95 23.16
N ASP A 596 0.50 -14.66 24.11
CA ASP A 596 1.86 -15.14 23.92
C ASP A 596 1.92 -16.34 22.95
N ARG A 597 3.12 -16.82 22.62
CA ARG A 597 3.30 -17.93 21.68
C ARG A 597 2.65 -19.23 22.16
N GLY A 598 2.65 -19.50 23.46
CA GLY A 598 2.05 -20.69 24.06
C GLY A 598 0.53 -20.62 24.06
N GLU A 599 -0.03 -19.46 24.38
CA GLU A 599 -1.47 -19.19 24.34
C GLU A 599 -2.02 -19.25 22.91
N GLN A 600 -1.29 -18.66 21.95
CA GLN A 600 -1.59 -18.76 20.53
C GLN A 600 -1.62 -20.22 20.05
N ALA A 601 -0.63 -21.03 20.46
CA ALA A 601 -0.58 -22.45 20.13
C ALA A 601 -1.74 -23.24 20.78
N ALA A 602 -2.12 -22.89 22.01
CA ALA A 602 -3.24 -23.49 22.71
C ALA A 602 -4.59 -23.17 22.04
N LEU A 603 -4.81 -21.92 21.62
CA LEU A 603 -5.97 -21.51 20.83
C LEU A 603 -6.03 -22.31 19.51
N THR A 604 -4.92 -22.34 18.77
CA THR A 604 -4.83 -23.07 17.49
C THR A 604 -5.17 -24.55 17.67
N LYS A 605 -4.64 -25.19 18.73
CA LYS A 605 -4.96 -26.59 19.06
C LYS A 605 -6.44 -26.80 19.39
N ALA A 606 -7.06 -25.87 20.12
CA ALA A 606 -8.47 -25.96 20.47
C ALA A 606 -9.39 -25.78 19.26
N LEU A 607 -9.04 -24.88 18.33
CA LEU A 607 -9.74 -24.69 17.06
C LEU A 607 -9.65 -25.95 16.18
N ARG A 608 -8.45 -26.53 16.04
CA ARG A 608 -8.24 -27.81 15.33
C ARG A 608 -9.08 -28.94 15.90
N ALA A 609 -9.21 -29.01 17.23
CA ALA A 609 -10.04 -30.03 17.87
C ALA A 609 -11.52 -29.87 17.51
N ASP A 610 -12.01 -28.64 17.35
CA ASP A 610 -13.39 -28.39 16.91
C ASP A 610 -13.60 -28.68 15.42
N ASP A 611 -12.61 -28.38 14.56
CA ASP A 611 -12.64 -28.85 13.16
C ASP A 611 -12.73 -30.37 13.07
N LEU A 612 -11.95 -31.10 13.86
CA LEU A 612 -12.01 -32.55 13.90
C LEU A 612 -13.38 -33.08 14.35
N LYS A 613 -13.98 -32.46 15.38
CA LYS A 613 -15.35 -32.82 15.82
C LYS A 613 -16.36 -32.64 14.70
N ARG A 614 -16.28 -31.51 13.97
CA ARG A 614 -17.14 -31.24 12.82
C ARG A 614 -16.94 -32.28 11.72
N CYS A 615 -15.71 -32.54 11.30
CA CYS A 615 -15.41 -33.55 10.29
C CYS A 615 -15.95 -34.94 10.66
N ILE A 616 -15.87 -35.35 11.93
CA ILE A 616 -16.45 -36.61 12.41
C ILE A 616 -17.99 -36.58 12.34
N ALA A 617 -18.63 -35.45 12.69
CA ALA A 617 -20.08 -35.31 12.61
C ALA A 617 -20.56 -35.39 11.14
N GLU A 618 -19.92 -34.67 10.24
CA GLU A 618 -20.21 -34.68 8.79
C GLU A 618 -20.00 -36.09 8.21
N ALA A 619 -18.92 -36.79 8.58
CA ALA A 619 -18.68 -38.16 8.15
C ALA A 619 -19.78 -39.13 8.63
N LYS A 620 -20.24 -39.01 9.89
CA LYS A 620 -21.34 -39.82 10.42
C LYS A 620 -22.66 -39.56 9.69
N GLU A 621 -22.97 -38.30 9.38
CA GLU A 621 -24.15 -37.95 8.60
C GLU A 621 -24.08 -38.52 7.18
N LEU A 622 -22.90 -38.47 6.55
CA LEU A 622 -22.67 -39.05 5.23
C LEU A 622 -22.84 -40.58 5.25
N LEU A 623 -22.28 -41.28 6.24
CA LEU A 623 -22.47 -42.73 6.40
C LEU A 623 -23.96 -43.08 6.55
N LYS A 624 -24.67 -42.36 7.42
CA LYS A 624 -26.11 -42.54 7.64
C LYS A 624 -26.93 -42.29 6.37
N ALA A 625 -26.61 -41.24 5.61
CA ALA A 625 -27.28 -40.92 4.35
C ALA A 625 -27.08 -41.99 3.26
N ASN A 626 -25.98 -42.75 3.34
CA ASN A 626 -25.67 -43.85 2.42
C ASN A 626 -26.00 -45.24 2.98
N GLY A 627 -26.68 -45.32 4.12
CA GLY A 627 -27.10 -46.60 4.72
C GLY A 627 -25.95 -47.48 5.24
N MET A 628 -24.81 -46.87 5.59
CA MET A 628 -23.63 -47.55 6.15
C MET A 628 -23.56 -47.46 7.68
#